data_AF-A0A392MM73-F1
#
_entry.id   AF-A0A392MM73-F1
#
_cell.length_a   1.000
_cell.length_b   1.000
_cell.length_c   1.000
_cell.angle_alpha   90.00
_cell.angle_beta   90.00
_cell.angle_gamma   90.00
#
_symmetry.space_group_name_H-M   'P 1'
#
loop_
_entity.id
_entity.type
_entity.pdbx_description
1 polymer ?
#
loop_
_entity_poly.entity_id
_entity_poly.type
_entity_poly.pdbx_seq_one_letter_code
_entity_poly.pdbx_strand_id
1 'polypeptide(L)'
;MIEEQEAVRGRLFTIQDVMQSTVRAWLQDKSLKVTHNLAIFGGVGLVFSMVTGLFGINVDGIPGVKNAPYAFGVFTSILISVGVVLIVVCQIYLGLKNPVAEEQVEVRRLELQEMVKMFQYDAETIARVRKNVSRNNLPPPAGDAFRKDADYLIIK
;
A
#
# COMPACT_ATOMS: atom_id res chain seq x y z
N MET A 1 7.11 -32.11 -18.43
CA MET A 1 8.28 -31.18 -18.28
C MET A 1 7.96 -29.72 -18.60
N ILE A 2 6.98 -29.40 -19.48
CA ILE A 2 6.40 -28.05 -19.59
C ILE A 2 5.46 -27.77 -18.40
N GLU A 3 4.71 -28.79 -17.94
CA GLU A 3 3.82 -28.72 -16.77
C GLU A 3 4.47 -28.25 -15.47
N GLU A 4 5.69 -28.69 -15.15
CA GLU A 4 6.39 -28.27 -13.91
C GLU A 4 6.71 -26.77 -13.91
N GLN A 5 7.08 -26.21 -15.08
CA GLN A 5 7.30 -24.76 -15.20
C GLN A 5 6.00 -23.98 -15.24
N GLU A 6 4.93 -24.51 -15.86
CA GLU A 6 3.60 -23.91 -15.79
C GLU A 6 3.02 -23.94 -14.37
N ALA A 7 3.28 -24.99 -13.60
CA ALA A 7 2.86 -25.09 -12.20
C ALA A 7 3.54 -24.04 -11.31
N VAL A 8 4.85 -23.80 -11.48
CA VAL A 8 5.58 -22.75 -10.74
C VAL A 8 5.17 -21.36 -11.21
N ARG A 9 4.98 -21.16 -12.52
CA ARG A 9 4.53 -19.87 -13.09
C ARG A 9 3.10 -19.54 -12.66
N GLY A 10 2.23 -20.54 -12.60
CA GLY A 10 0.87 -20.42 -12.06
C GLY A 10 0.88 -20.01 -10.60
N ARG A 11 1.73 -20.64 -9.77
CA ARG A 11 1.92 -20.28 -8.35
C ARG A 11 2.47 -18.85 -8.17
N LEU A 12 3.42 -18.44 -9.00
CA LEU A 12 3.96 -17.07 -8.98
C LEU A 12 2.87 -16.04 -9.29
N PHE A 13 2.01 -16.35 -10.27
CA PHE A 13 0.89 -15.49 -10.63
C PHE A 13 -0.16 -15.42 -9.51
N THR A 14 -0.43 -16.56 -8.84
CA THR A 14 -1.34 -16.58 -7.69
C THR A 14 -0.80 -15.76 -6.53
N ILE A 15 0.51 -15.83 -6.25
CA ILE A 15 1.14 -15.05 -5.16
C ILE A 15 1.17 -13.56 -5.50
N GLN A 16 1.47 -13.19 -6.75
CA GLN A 16 1.41 -11.78 -7.18
C GLN A 16 0.00 -11.20 -6.99
N ASP A 17 -1.03 -11.98 -7.32
CA ASP A 17 -2.42 -11.58 -7.13
C ASP A 17 -2.79 -11.48 -5.64
N VAL A 18 -2.36 -12.42 -4.80
CA VAL A 18 -2.55 -12.34 -3.33
C VAL A 18 -1.82 -11.13 -2.74
N MET A 19 -0.61 -10.82 -3.20
CA MET A 19 0.13 -9.64 -2.74
C MET A 19 -0.59 -8.35 -3.15
N GLN A 20 -1.04 -8.26 -4.41
CA GLN A 20 -1.75 -7.08 -4.89
C GLN A 20 -3.10 -6.88 -4.19
N SER A 21 -3.86 -7.95 -4.00
CA SER A 21 -5.14 -7.90 -3.27
C SER A 21 -4.94 -7.52 -1.80
N THR A 22 -3.91 -8.05 -1.14
CA THR A 22 -3.55 -7.69 0.24
C THR A 22 -3.17 -6.21 0.37
N VAL A 23 -2.34 -5.69 -0.53
CA VAL A 23 -1.95 -4.27 -0.55
C VAL A 23 -3.16 -3.36 -0.77
N ARG A 24 -4.06 -3.72 -1.69
CA ARG A 24 -5.29 -2.96 -1.94
C ARG A 24 -6.21 -2.93 -0.73
N ALA A 25 -6.44 -4.08 -0.10
CA ALA A 25 -7.27 -4.17 1.11
C ALA A 25 -6.67 -3.32 2.25
N TRP A 26 -5.35 -3.36 2.42
CA TRP A 26 -4.65 -2.55 3.42
C TRP A 26 -4.80 -1.05 3.15
N LEU A 27 -4.63 -0.60 1.90
CA LEU A 27 -4.83 0.80 1.50
C LEU A 27 -6.27 1.26 1.75
N GLN A 28 -7.25 0.41 1.45
CA GLN A 28 -8.66 0.69 1.71
C GLN A 28 -8.93 0.83 3.21
N ASP A 29 -8.43 -0.08 4.05
CA ASP A 29 -8.59 -0.01 5.51
C ASP A 29 -7.94 1.25 6.10
N LYS A 30 -6.76 1.65 5.59
CA LYS A 30 -6.12 2.92 5.98
C LYS A 30 -6.94 4.13 5.53
N SER A 31 -7.38 4.15 4.27
CA SER A 31 -8.18 5.25 3.71
C SER A 31 -9.50 5.42 4.46
N LEU A 32 -10.18 4.33 4.81
CA LEU A 32 -11.43 4.35 5.57
C LEU A 32 -11.22 4.98 6.95
N LYS A 33 -10.14 4.61 7.67
CA LYS A 33 -9.81 5.20 8.98
C LYS A 33 -9.49 6.68 8.88
N VAL A 34 -8.69 7.09 7.89
CA VAL A 34 -8.34 8.50 7.69
C VAL A 34 -9.57 9.34 7.33
N THR A 35 -10.40 8.84 6.41
CA THR A 35 -11.63 9.53 5.97
C THR A 35 -12.63 9.64 7.10
N HIS A 36 -12.78 8.58 7.90
CA HIS A 36 -13.64 8.59 9.08
C HIS A 36 -13.20 9.66 10.09
N ASN A 37 -11.91 9.67 10.45
CA ASN A 37 -11.37 10.64 11.39
C ASN A 37 -11.53 12.08 10.86
N LEU A 38 -11.22 12.29 9.58
CA LEU A 38 -11.35 13.61 8.95
C LEU A 38 -12.80 14.07 8.88
N ALA A 39 -13.76 13.18 8.61
CA ALA A 39 -15.18 13.51 8.59
C ALA A 39 -15.69 13.94 9.97
N ILE A 40 -15.21 13.30 11.04
CA ILE A 40 -15.56 13.66 12.42
C ILE A 40 -15.02 15.05 12.77
N PHE A 41 -13.72 15.30 12.54
CA PHE A 41 -13.13 16.60 12.80
C PHE A 41 -13.73 17.70 11.92
N GLY A 42 -13.98 17.39 10.64
CA GLY A 42 -14.61 18.30 9.69
C GLY A 42 -16.04 18.67 10.10
N GLY A 43 -16.85 17.68 10.52
CA GLY A 43 -18.22 17.91 10.96
C GLY A 43 -18.29 18.78 12.22
N VAL A 44 -17.50 18.45 13.24
CA VAL A 44 -17.41 19.26 14.46
C VAL A 44 -16.89 20.67 14.15
N GLY A 45 -15.80 20.76 13.37
CA GLY A 45 -15.20 22.03 12.98
C GLY A 45 -16.13 22.92 12.17
N LEU A 46 -16.99 22.34 11.33
CA LEU A 46 -17.99 23.08 10.55
C LEU A 46 -19.05 23.73 11.45
N VAL A 47 -19.59 22.99 12.44
CA VAL A 47 -20.56 23.55 13.39
C VAL A 47 -19.92 24.66 14.21
N PHE A 48 -18.69 24.43 14.69
CA PHE A 48 -17.93 25.45 15.43
C PHE A 48 -17.66 26.70 14.59
N SER A 49 -17.24 26.55 13.33
CA SER A 49 -16.95 27.68 12.45
C SER A 49 -18.20 28.51 12.16
N MET A 50 -19.36 27.86 12.04
CA MET A 50 -20.65 28.53 11.88
C MET A 50 -21.04 29.33 13.12
N VAL A 51 -20.89 28.75 14.32
CA VAL A 51 -21.17 29.44 15.60
C VAL A 51 -20.22 30.64 15.78
N THR A 52 -18.92 30.44 15.57
CA THR A 52 -17.95 31.53 15.67
C THR A 52 -18.15 32.60 14.60
N GLY A 53 -18.61 32.23 13.40
CA GLY A 53 -18.92 33.18 12.33
C GLY A 53 -20.13 34.05 12.67
N LEU A 54 -21.20 33.46 13.24
CA LEU A 54 -22.39 34.19 13.65
C LEU A 54 -22.08 35.25 14.72
N PHE A 55 -21.36 34.86 15.77
CA PHE A 55 -20.98 35.78 16.85
C PHE A 55 -19.80 36.68 16.49
N GLY A 56 -18.97 36.30 15.52
CA GLY A 56 -17.86 37.11 15.02
C GLY A 56 -18.33 38.29 14.17
N ILE A 57 -19.42 38.12 13.41
CA ILE A 57 -20.04 39.22 12.66
C ILE A 57 -20.89 40.11 13.58
N ASN A 58 -21.53 39.53 14.60
CA ASN A 58 -22.39 40.25 15.53
C ASN A 58 -21.93 40.11 16.99
N VAL A 59 -20.77 40.73 17.27
CA VAL A 59 -20.17 40.73 18.62
C VAL A 59 -21.07 41.50 19.62
N ASP A 60 -21.82 42.49 19.15
CA ASP A 60 -22.82 43.23 19.94
C ASP A 60 -24.06 42.39 20.32
N GLY A 61 -24.28 41.28 19.61
CA GLY A 61 -25.32 40.29 19.89
C GLY A 61 -24.96 39.32 21.00
N ILE A 62 -23.74 39.38 21.56
CA ILE A 62 -23.33 38.54 22.69
C ILE A 62 -24.13 38.97 23.94
N PRO A 63 -24.94 38.07 24.52
CA PRO A 63 -25.74 38.40 25.69
C PRO A 63 -24.81 38.79 26.85
N GLY A 64 -25.05 39.96 27.43
CA GLY A 64 -24.25 40.48 28.56
C GLY A 64 -23.08 41.40 28.17
N VAL A 65 -22.79 41.62 26.88
CA VAL A 65 -21.66 42.45 26.44
C VAL A 65 -21.77 43.93 26.89
N LYS A 66 -23.00 44.44 27.03
CA LYS A 66 -23.26 45.82 27.48
C LYS A 66 -22.92 46.06 28.95
N ASN A 67 -22.98 45.01 29.78
CA ASN A 67 -22.81 45.10 31.23
C ASN A 67 -21.47 44.50 31.71
N ALA A 68 -20.78 43.74 30.86
CA ALA A 68 -19.53 43.08 31.19
C ALA A 68 -18.51 43.21 30.04
N PRO A 69 -17.42 43.99 30.22
CA PRO A 69 -16.40 44.18 29.19
C PRO A 69 -15.61 42.90 28.88
N TYR A 70 -15.70 41.88 29.74
CA TYR A 70 -15.05 40.58 29.59
C TYR A 70 -15.94 39.49 28.95
N ALA A 71 -17.19 39.81 28.57
CA ALA A 71 -18.15 38.82 28.05
C ALA A 71 -17.65 38.06 26.82
N PHE A 72 -16.96 38.76 25.90
CA PHE A 72 -16.36 38.14 24.72
C PHE A 72 -15.28 37.11 25.07
N GLY A 73 -14.43 37.43 26.04
CA GLY A 73 -13.37 36.53 26.53
C GLY A 73 -13.95 35.28 27.19
N VAL A 74 -14.99 35.45 28.01
CA VAL A 74 -15.70 34.34 28.65
C VAL A 74 -16.37 33.44 27.61
N PHE A 75 -17.09 34.01 26.65
CA PHE A 75 -17.69 33.24 25.55
C PHE A 75 -16.64 32.44 24.77
N THR A 76 -15.53 33.07 24.40
CA THR A 76 -14.43 32.42 23.68
C THR A 76 -13.81 31.30 24.51
N SER A 77 -13.60 31.52 25.83
CA SER A 77 -13.04 30.50 26.72
C SER A 77 -13.96 29.28 26.89
N ILE A 78 -15.28 29.50 26.96
CA ILE A 78 -16.28 28.43 27.00
C ILE A 78 -16.25 27.66 25.69
N LEU A 79 -16.23 28.36 24.55
CA LEU A 79 -16.22 27.75 23.23
C LEU A 79 -14.97 26.89 23.02
N ILE A 80 -13.78 27.38 23.41
CA ILE A 80 -12.55 26.58 23.40
C ILE A 80 -12.68 25.36 24.31
N SER A 81 -13.19 25.53 25.53
CA SER A 81 -13.37 24.43 26.49
C SER A 81 -14.30 23.34 25.95
N VAL A 82 -15.44 23.73 25.36
CA VAL A 82 -16.38 22.80 24.71
C VAL A 82 -15.70 22.11 23.53
N GLY A 83 -14.90 22.84 22.74
CA GLY A 83 -14.13 22.26 21.64
C GLY A 83 -13.14 21.17 22.10
N VAL A 84 -12.39 21.42 23.17
CA VAL A 84 -11.47 20.44 23.77
C VAL A 84 -12.23 19.22 24.28
N VAL A 85 -13.34 19.42 25.00
CA VAL A 85 -14.18 18.31 25.49
C VAL A 85 -14.72 17.48 24.32
N LEU A 86 -15.21 18.13 23.25
CA LEU A 86 -15.70 17.42 22.07
C LEU A 86 -14.59 16.61 21.37
N ILE A 87 -13.37 17.16 21.26
CA ILE A 87 -12.23 16.44 20.70
C ILE A 87 -11.95 15.19 21.54
N VAL A 88 -11.88 15.31 22.87
CA VAL A 88 -11.65 14.17 23.77
C VAL A 88 -12.77 13.15 23.68
N VAL A 89 -14.03 13.58 23.65
CA VAL A 89 -15.19 12.68 23.50
C VAL A 89 -15.17 11.98 22.14
N CYS A 90 -14.88 12.68 21.05
CA CYS A 90 -14.71 12.08 19.72
C CYS A 90 -13.59 11.03 19.70
N GLN A 91 -12.47 11.29 20.39
CA GLN A 91 -11.38 10.33 20.53
C GLN A 91 -11.82 9.04 21.24
N ILE A 92 -12.59 9.19 22.33
CA ILE A 92 -13.03 8.06 23.17
C ILE A 92 -14.17 7.28 22.50
N TYR A 93 -15.23 7.95 22.06
CA TYR A 93 -16.47 7.31 21.58
C TYR A 93 -16.37 6.76 20.17
N LEU A 94 -15.67 7.48 19.27
CA LEU A 94 -15.54 7.05 17.88
C LEU A 94 -14.32 6.14 17.69
N GLY A 95 -13.57 5.91 18.78
CA GLY A 95 -12.42 5.02 18.84
C GLY A 95 -11.41 5.43 17.80
N LEU A 96 -10.59 6.44 18.10
CA LEU A 96 -9.50 6.82 17.22
C LEU A 96 -8.55 5.64 17.08
N LYS A 97 -8.81 4.83 16.05
CA LYS A 97 -7.99 3.70 15.71
C LYS A 97 -6.75 4.33 15.11
N ASN A 98 -5.68 4.34 15.90
CA ASN A 98 -4.39 4.84 15.45
C ASN A 98 -4.14 4.28 14.04
N PRO A 99 -3.87 5.13 13.04
CA PRO A 99 -3.50 4.63 11.73
C PRO A 99 -2.35 3.66 11.96
N VAL A 100 -2.42 2.47 11.35
CA VAL A 100 -1.33 1.49 11.42
C VAL A 100 -0.05 2.27 11.08
N ALA A 101 0.87 2.33 12.05
CA ALA A 101 2.08 3.15 11.93
C ALA A 101 2.76 2.81 10.61
N GLU A 102 3.05 3.83 9.78
CA GLU A 102 3.57 3.62 8.43
C GLU A 102 4.83 2.74 8.43
N GLU A 103 5.60 2.81 9.51
CA GLU A 103 6.77 1.97 9.75
C GLU A 103 6.44 0.46 9.74
N GLN A 104 5.37 0.01 10.41
CA GLN A 104 4.98 -1.41 10.40
C GLN A 104 4.48 -1.88 9.03
N VAL A 105 3.97 -0.94 8.23
CA VAL A 105 3.49 -1.21 6.88
C VAL A 105 4.68 -1.35 5.94
N GLU A 106 5.66 -0.46 6.06
CA GLU A 106 6.85 -0.47 5.23
C GLU A 106 7.66 -1.74 5.46
N VAL A 107 7.84 -2.16 6.71
CA VAL A 107 8.48 -3.44 7.05
C VAL A 107 7.73 -4.62 6.44
N ARG A 108 6.41 -4.74 6.62
CA ARG A 108 5.63 -5.82 6.00
C ARG A 108 5.68 -5.80 4.48
N ARG A 109 5.74 -4.61 3.87
CA ARG A 109 5.81 -4.46 2.42
C ARG A 109 7.18 -4.90 1.90
N LEU A 110 8.25 -4.57 2.61
CA LEU A 110 9.60 -5.04 2.31
C LEU A 110 9.71 -6.56 2.46
N GLU A 111 9.18 -7.14 3.55
CA GLU A 111 9.14 -8.60 3.76
C GLU A 111 8.40 -9.34 2.63
N LEU A 112 7.23 -8.83 2.21
CA LEU A 112 6.50 -9.42 1.09
C LEU A 112 7.26 -9.30 -0.23
N GLN A 113 7.91 -8.16 -0.47
CA GLN A 113 8.69 -7.94 -1.68
C GLN A 113 9.94 -8.83 -1.74
N GLU A 114 10.55 -9.09 -0.59
CA GLU A 114 11.68 -10.00 -0.44
C GLU A 114 11.26 -11.45 -0.72
N MET A 115 10.14 -11.91 -0.16
CA MET A 115 9.59 -13.22 -0.47
C MET A 115 9.35 -13.39 -1.98
N VAL A 116 8.77 -12.39 -2.64
CA VAL A 116 8.53 -12.44 -4.10
C VAL A 116 9.86 -12.52 -4.88
N LYS A 117 10.89 -11.77 -4.48
CA LYS A 117 12.21 -11.82 -5.11
C LYS A 117 12.89 -13.17 -4.94
N MET A 118 12.81 -13.77 -3.76
CA MET A 118 13.38 -15.09 -3.48
C MET A 118 12.77 -16.16 -4.39
N PHE A 119 11.44 -16.15 -4.56
CA PHE A 119 10.77 -17.09 -5.47
C PHE A 119 11.06 -16.84 -6.96
N GLN A 120 11.19 -15.58 -7.38
CA GLN A 120 11.62 -15.26 -8.75
C GLN A 120 13.04 -15.79 -9.00
N TYR A 121 13.94 -15.60 -8.04
CA TYR A 121 15.29 -16.11 -8.10
C TYR A 121 15.32 -17.65 -8.20
N ASP A 122 14.51 -18.36 -7.40
CA ASP A 122 14.41 -19.82 -7.49
C ASP A 122 13.90 -20.28 -8.87
N ALA A 123 12.89 -19.60 -9.41
CA ALA A 123 12.37 -19.89 -10.75
C ALA A 123 13.44 -19.69 -11.86
N GLU A 124 14.23 -18.61 -11.77
CA GLU A 124 15.33 -18.35 -12.71
C GLU A 124 16.49 -19.34 -12.56
N THR A 125 16.80 -19.76 -11.34
CA THR A 125 17.88 -20.70 -11.05
C THR A 125 17.57 -22.08 -11.64
N ILE A 126 16.34 -22.56 -11.48
CA ILE A 126 15.87 -23.81 -12.11
C ILE A 126 15.94 -23.71 -13.64
N ALA A 127 15.60 -22.55 -14.23
CA ALA A 127 15.70 -22.32 -15.67
C ALA A 127 17.16 -22.33 -16.17
N ARG A 128 18.10 -21.73 -15.43
CA ARG A 128 19.54 -21.72 -15.77
C ARG A 128 20.19 -23.09 -15.66
N VAL A 129 19.88 -23.84 -14.60
CA VAL A 129 20.39 -25.21 -14.43
C VAL A 129 19.96 -26.08 -15.62
N ARG A 130 18.72 -25.94 -16.10
CA ARG A 130 18.24 -26.65 -17.29
C ARG A 130 19.00 -26.27 -18.56
N LYS A 131 19.32 -24.98 -18.76
CA LYS A 131 20.14 -24.54 -19.91
C LYS A 131 21.53 -25.17 -19.90
N ASN A 132 22.17 -25.28 -18.73
CA ASN A 132 23.49 -25.89 -18.60
C ASN A 132 23.44 -27.43 -18.78
N VAL A 133 22.41 -28.10 -18.26
CA VAL A 133 22.21 -29.55 -18.49
C VAL A 133 21.94 -29.85 -19.96
N SER A 134 21.15 -29.02 -20.65
CA SER A 134 20.89 -29.17 -22.09
C SER A 134 22.13 -28.92 -22.95
N ARG A 135 23.09 -28.11 -22.49
CA ARG A 135 24.33 -27.81 -23.25
C ARG A 135 25.41 -28.88 -23.07
N ASN A 136 25.45 -29.55 -21.92
CA ASN A 136 26.47 -30.55 -21.61
C ASN A 136 26.13 -31.98 -22.06
N ASN A 137 24.88 -32.26 -22.47
CA ASN A 137 24.42 -33.60 -22.85
C ASN A 137 24.12 -33.78 -24.34
N LEU A 138 24.59 -32.89 -25.22
CA LEU A 138 24.49 -33.09 -26.67
C LEU A 138 25.65 -34.00 -27.15
N PRO A 139 25.38 -35.18 -27.74
CA PRO A 139 26.40 -35.92 -28.46
C PRO A 139 26.87 -35.08 -29.67
N PRO A 140 28.13 -35.21 -30.11
CA PRO A 140 28.61 -34.49 -31.29
C PRO A 140 27.69 -34.77 -32.48
N PRO A 141 27.32 -33.76 -33.29
CA PRO A 141 26.44 -33.96 -34.44
C PRO A 141 27.10 -34.97 -35.39
N ALA A 142 26.35 -35.97 -35.83
CA ALA A 142 26.81 -37.04 -36.73
C ALA A 142 27.33 -36.55 -38.11
N GLY A 143 27.38 -35.25 -38.35
CA GLY A 143 27.89 -34.63 -39.58
C GLY A 143 29.41 -34.55 -39.71
N ASP A 144 30.17 -34.72 -38.60
CA ASP A 144 31.64 -34.60 -38.64
C ASP A 144 32.38 -35.94 -38.86
N ALA A 145 31.68 -37.07 -38.83
CA ALA A 145 32.29 -38.39 -39.03
C ALA A 145 32.48 -38.80 -40.50
N PHE A 146 31.79 -38.13 -41.45
CA PHE A 146 31.74 -38.56 -42.85
C PHE A 146 32.71 -37.82 -43.80
N ARG A 147 33.61 -36.96 -43.29
CA ARG A 147 34.43 -36.08 -44.14
C ARG A 147 35.85 -36.56 -44.45
N LYS A 148 36.16 -37.86 -44.34
CA LYS A 148 37.52 -38.37 -44.57
C LYS A 148 37.74 -39.33 -45.75
N ASP A 149 36.72 -39.88 -46.41
CA ASP A 149 36.93 -40.86 -47.49
C ASP A 149 35.95 -40.68 -48.67
N ALA A 150 36.06 -39.58 -49.41
CA ALA A 150 35.44 -39.50 -50.73
C ALA A 150 36.41 -38.80 -51.71
N ASP A 151 37.22 -39.63 -52.34
CA ASP A 151 38.05 -39.30 -53.49
C ASP A 151 37.13 -39.22 -54.72
N TYR A 152 36.95 -38.02 -55.29
CA TYR A 152 36.06 -37.80 -56.43
C TYR A 152 36.87 -37.85 -57.74
N LEU A 153 36.68 -38.91 -58.52
CA LEU A 153 37.13 -39.01 -59.91
C LEU A 153 36.24 -38.12 -60.81
N ILE A 154 36.82 -37.06 -61.36
CA ILE A 154 36.20 -36.24 -62.40
C ILE A 154 36.29 -37.00 -63.73
N ILE A 155 35.16 -37.34 -64.32
CA ILE A 155 35.09 -37.83 -65.71
C ILE A 155 34.50 -36.72 -66.57
N LYS A 156 35.18 -36.52 -67.71
CA LYS A 156 35.03 -35.43 -68.68
C LYS A 156 33.90 -35.69 -69.67
#